data_AF-A0A9D2I1Z8-F1
#
_entry.id   AF-A0A9D2I1Z8-F1
#
_cell.length_a   1.000
_cell.length_b   1.000
_cell.length_c   1.000
_cell.angle_alpha   90.00
_cell.angle_beta   90.00
_cell.angle_gamma   90.00
#
_symmetry.space_group_name_H-M   'P 1'
#
loop_
_entity.id
_entity.type
_entity.pdbx_description
1 polymer ?
#
loop_
_entity_poly.entity_id
_entity_poly.type
_entity_poly.pdbx_seq_one_letter_code
_entity_poly.pdbx_strand_id
1 'polypeptide(L)' 'MKKLKFICTTDIHGTIHPLDFSSNQAVDYGLSRFSTYLKKERQDHDVILIDNGDVNQGSPFVTYA' A
#
# COMPACT_ATOMS: atom_id res chain seq x y z
N MET A 1 2.95 -14.22 -23.90
CA MET A 1 3.54 -14.49 -22.57
C MET A 1 3.32 -13.27 -21.70
N LYS A 2 2.89 -13.45 -20.45
CA LYS A 2 2.89 -12.35 -19.48
C LYS A 2 4.33 -11.98 -19.12
N LYS A 3 4.60 -10.71 -18.87
CA LYS A 3 5.90 -10.26 -18.35
C LYS A 3 5.90 -10.41 -16.83
N LEU A 4 7.02 -10.85 -16.27
CA LEU A 4 7.27 -10.82 -14.82
C LEU A 4 7.45 -9.36 -14.38
N LYS A 5 6.71 -8.92 -13.37
CA LYS A 5 6.77 -7.56 -12.81
C LYS A 5 7.03 -7.62 -11.32
N PHE A 6 8.06 -6.91 -10.88
CA PHE A 6 8.34 -6.68 -9.46
C PHE A 6 7.69 -5.36 -9.05
N ILE A 7 6.89 -5.39 -7.99
CA ILE A 7 6.28 -4.21 -7.38
C ILE A 7 6.74 -4.18 -5.93
N CYS A 8 7.28 -3.05 -5.48
CA CYS A 8 7.78 -2.88 -4.13
C CYS A 8 7.03 -1.77 -3.40
N THR A 9 6.64 -2.04 -2.15
CA THR A 9 6.23 -1.02 -1.18
C THR A 9 7.32 -0.85 -0.12
N THR A 10 7.33 0.28 0.57
CA THR A 10 8.29 0.59 1.65
C THR A 10 7.65 1.61 2.57
N ASP A 11 8.05 1.62 3.85
CA ASP A 11 7.71 2.69 4.80
C ASP A 11 6.21 3.00 4.81
N ILE A 12 5.39 1.94 4.80
CA ILE A 12 3.93 2.09 4.79
C ILE A 12 3.47 2.74 6.08
N HIS A 13 4.17 2.48 7.19
CA HIS A 13 3.87 2.99 8.51
C HIS A 13 2.39 2.83 8.94
N GLY A 14 1.77 1.70 8.60
CA GLY A 14 0.34 1.47 8.88
C GLY A 14 -0.64 2.32 8.06
N THR A 15 -0.20 2.98 6.99
CA THR A 15 -1.04 3.81 6.11
C THR A 15 -1.95 2.96 5.22
N ILE A 16 -3.00 2.39 5.83
CA ILE A 16 -3.96 1.52 5.14
C ILE A 16 -5.06 2.34 4.44
N HIS A 17 -5.64 3.30 5.16
CA HIS A 17 -6.74 4.12 4.69
C HIS A 17 -6.22 5.35 3.93
N PRO A 18 -7.00 5.90 2.97
CA PRO A 18 -6.65 7.12 2.27
C PRO A 18 -7.08 8.33 3.10
N LEU A 19 -6.61 8.38 4.35
CA LEU A 19 -6.94 9.40 5.34
C LEU A 19 -5.65 9.84 6.05
N ASP A 20 -5.42 11.16 6.10
CA ASP A 20 -4.47 11.74 7.02
C ASP A 20 -5.14 11.92 8.39
N PHE A 21 -4.66 11.16 9.38
CA PHE A 21 -5.20 11.18 10.73
C PHE A 21 -4.93 12.49 11.49
N SER A 22 -3.94 13.29 11.08
CA SER A 22 -3.61 14.55 11.75
C SER A 22 -4.60 15.66 11.37
N SER A 23 -5.00 15.71 10.10
CA SER A 23 -5.89 16.74 9.54
C SER A 23 -7.33 16.26 9.34
N ASN A 24 -7.57 14.95 9.47
CA ASN A 24 -8.82 14.27 9.14
C ASN A 24 -9.28 14.56 7.69
N GLN A 25 -8.31 14.65 6.77
CA GLN A 25 -8.56 14.88 5.35
C GLN A 25 -8.24 13.64 4.51
N ALA A 26 -8.96 13.49 3.41
CA ALA A 26 -8.68 12.44 2.43
C ALA A 26 -7.32 12.70 1.76
N VAL A 27 -6.57 11.63 1.51
CA VAL A 27 -5.30 11.66 0.80
C VAL A 27 -5.33 10.72 -0.41
N ASP A 28 -4.40 10.91 -1.35
CA ASP A 28 -4.33 10.14 -2.59
C ASP A 28 -3.42 8.91 -2.50
N TYR A 29 -2.92 8.59 -1.31
CA TYR A 29 -2.09 7.42 -1.00
C TYR A 29 -2.78 6.45 -0.01
N GLY A 30 -2.11 5.34 0.30
CA GLY A 30 -2.57 4.29 1.23
C GLY A 30 -2.88 2.95 0.55
N LEU A 31 -2.72 1.85 1.31
CA LEU A 31 -2.80 0.49 0.77
C LEU A 31 -4.16 0.13 0.17
N SER A 32 -5.25 0.69 0.70
CA SER A 32 -6.60 0.51 0.15
C SER A 32 -6.69 0.95 -1.33
N ARG A 33 -6.05 2.07 -1.70
CA ARG A 33 -5.98 2.55 -3.09
C ARG A 33 -5.01 1.71 -3.92
N PHE A 34 -3.85 1.38 -3.37
CA PHE A 34 -2.88 0.48 -3.99
C PHE A 34 -3.50 -0.87 -4.37
N SER A 35 -4.44 -1.39 -3.58
CA SER A 35 -5.11 -2.66 -3.86
C SER A 35 -5.80 -2.69 -5.23
N THR A 36 -6.36 -1.56 -5.68
CA THR A 36 -7.00 -1.44 -7.00
C THR A 36 -5.97 -1.49 -8.12
N TYR A 37 -4.85 -0.79 -7.94
CA TYR A 37 -3.72 -0.82 -8.87
C TYR A 37 -3.15 -2.25 -8.99
N LEU A 38 -2.85 -2.89 -7.86
CA LEU A 38 -2.29 -4.24 -7.83
C LEU A 38 -3.21 -5.28 -8.50
N LYS A 39 -4.54 -5.17 -8.33
CA LYS A 39 -5.49 -6.04 -9.01
C LYS A 39 -5.43 -5.92 -10.53
N LYS A 40 -5.29 -4.70 -11.07
CA LYS A 40 -5.12 -4.46 -12.51
C LYS A 40 -3.80 -5.06 -13.01
N GLU A 41 -2.70 -4.80 -12.30
CA GLU A 41 -1.38 -5.32 -12.68
C GLU A 41 -1.33 -6.85 -12.76
N ARG A 42 -2.02 -7.54 -11.85
CA ARG A 42 -2.13 -9.01 -11.85
C ARG A 42 -2.96 -9.58 -13.02
N GLN A 43 -3.80 -8.77 -13.67
CA GLN A 43 -4.52 -9.20 -14.87
C GLN A 43 -3.57 -9.35 -16.06
N ASP A 44 -2.63 -8.41 -16.21
CA ASP A 44 -1.75 -8.31 -17.38
C ASP A 44 -0.35 -8.91 -17.17
N HIS A 45 0.09 -9.05 -15.92
CA HIS A 45 1.45 -9.46 -15.55
C HIS A 45 1.47 -10.60 -14.53
N ASP A 46 2.58 -11.34 -14.52
CA ASP A 46 2.93 -12.20 -13.39
C ASP A 46 3.63 -11.31 -12.37
N VAL A 47 3.02 -11.09 -11.21
CA VAL A 47 3.45 -10.07 -10.25
C VAL A 47 4.09 -10.70 -9.03
N ILE A 48 5.32 -10.27 -8.71
CA ILE A 48 5.93 -10.44 -7.39
C ILE A 48 5.79 -9.12 -6.64
N LEU A 49 5.02 -9.13 -5.55
CA LEU A 49 4.88 -7.99 -4.64
C LEU A 49 5.83 -8.19 -3.47
N ILE A 50 6.66 -7.19 -3.19
CA ILE A 50 7.62 -7.16 -2.09
C ILE A 50 7.30 -5.95 -1.22
N ASP A 51 7.42 -6.10 0.08
CA ASP A 51 7.44 -4.98 1.01
C ASP A 51 8.83 -4.84 1.61
N ASN A 52 9.36 -3.62 1.66
CA ASN A 52 10.72 -3.31 2.11
C ASN A 52 10.80 -2.92 3.59
N GLY A 53 9.75 -3.17 4.37
CA GLY A 53 9.76 -2.97 5.82
C GLY A 53 9.09 -1.68 6.28
N ASP A 54 9.17 -1.44 7.60
CA ASP A 54 8.51 -0.33 8.31
C ASP A 54 6.99 -0.26 8.10
N VAL A 55 6.35 -1.44 8.10
CA VAL A 55 4.89 -1.58 7.99
C VAL A 55 4.15 -1.39 9.31
N ASN A 56 4.75 -1.76 10.44
CA ASN A 56 4.02 -2.05 11.69
C ASN A 56 4.09 -0.94 12.76
N GLN A 57 4.47 0.29 12.40
CA GLN A 57 4.57 1.45 13.29
C GLN A 57 4.25 2.74 12.54
N GLY A 58 4.10 3.89 13.20
CA GLY A 58 4.20 5.20 12.51
C GLY A 58 2.89 5.85 12.03
N SER A 59 1.74 5.21 12.25
CA SER A 59 0.43 5.88 12.12
C SER A 59 -0.46 5.61 13.34
N PRO A 60 -1.45 6.49 13.60
CA PRO A 60 -2.43 6.25 14.65
C PRO A 60 -3.17 4.91 14.53
N PHE A 61 -3.32 4.39 13.31
CA PHE A 61 -3.96 3.10 13.08
C PHE A 61 -3.20 1.95 13.78
N VAL A 62 -1.89 1.83 13.56
CA VAL A 62 -1.07 0.77 14.17
C VAL A 62 -0.77 0.99 15.65
N THR A 63 -1.00 2.20 16.17
CA THR A 63 -0.95 2.47 17.61
C THR A 63 -2.21 1.98 18.33
N TYR A 64 -3.37 2.03 17.67
CA TYR A 64 -4.65 1.66 18.25
C TYR A 64 -5.04 0.19 18.03
N ALA A 65 -4.76 -0.33 16.83
CA ALA A 65 -5.25 -1.62 16.34
C ALA A 65 -4.52 -2.84 16.92
#